data_AF-A0A4S2H2W1-F1
#
_entry.id   AF-A0A4S2H2W1-F1
#
_cell.length_a   1.000
_cell.length_b   1.000
_cell.length_c   1.000
_cell.angle_alpha   90.00
_cell.angle_beta   90.00
_cell.angle_gamma   90.00
#
_symmetry.space_group_name_H-M   'P 1'
#
loop_
_entity.id
_entity.type
_entity.pdbx_description
1 polymer ?
#
loop_
_entity_poly.entity_id
_entity_poly.type
_entity_poly.pdbx_seq_one_letter_code
_entity_poly.pdbx_strand_id
1 'polypeptide(L)'
;MSEAGDILGEGRLAREALARANIHPETGLATDYLNHFNEVVMLMDMLSDMPECAEDMLAWEPCGYVEHFRRSSFAARDLAIAAYGAAPKAVRAHLETIVLQIDAEVARAQSLLRAGASRAVLAEIARLADEDIRPLISAASGAIHGRIDGAEPEEGASAQADIDALFG
;
A
#
# COMPACT_ATOMS: atom_id res chain seq x y z
N MET A 1 19.67 8.72 29.86
CA MET A 1 18.20 8.77 29.76
C MET A 1 17.84 7.81 28.65
N SER A 2 17.18 6.70 28.96
CA SER A 2 16.75 5.75 27.92
C SER A 2 15.74 6.49 27.07
N GLU A 3 16.06 6.80 25.82
CA GLU A 3 15.02 7.06 24.82
C GLU A 3 14.22 5.77 24.75
N ALA A 4 13.08 5.72 25.44
CA ALA A 4 12.11 4.68 25.19
C ALA A 4 11.78 4.80 23.70
N GLY A 5 12.25 3.84 22.90
CA GLY A 5 11.95 3.79 21.48
C GLY A 5 10.43 3.85 21.33
N ASP A 6 9.94 4.57 20.33
CA ASP A 6 8.51 4.74 20.15
C ASP A 6 7.80 3.37 20.13
N ILE A 7 6.76 3.24 20.94
CA ILE A 7 5.94 2.01 21.05
C ILE A 7 4.57 2.31 20.45
N LEU A 8 4.12 1.48 19.51
CA LEU A 8 2.78 1.60 18.96
C LEU A 8 1.72 1.48 20.06
N GLY A 9 0.74 2.39 20.05
CA GLY A 9 -0.32 2.45 21.05
C GLY A 9 0.01 3.31 22.27
N GLU A 10 1.24 3.81 22.40
CA GLU A 10 1.67 4.62 23.56
C GLU A 10 2.14 6.02 23.16
N GLY A 11 2.02 6.96 24.11
CA GLY A 11 2.55 8.32 23.96
C GLY A 11 2.07 9.01 22.68
N ARG A 12 3.03 9.43 21.85
CA ARG A 12 2.72 10.08 20.56
C ARG A 12 2.15 9.14 19.50
N LEU A 13 2.33 7.81 19.67
CA LEU A 13 1.78 6.77 18.81
C LEU A 13 0.50 6.14 19.38
N ALA A 14 -0.19 6.84 20.29
CA ALA A 14 -1.49 6.41 20.80
C ALA A 14 -2.50 6.18 19.67
N ARG A 15 -3.41 5.21 19.87
CA ARG A 15 -4.35 4.78 18.83
C ARG A 15 -5.17 5.93 18.25
N GLU A 16 -5.65 6.84 19.10
CA GLU A 16 -6.44 8.01 18.68
C GLU A 16 -5.60 9.00 17.87
N ALA A 17 -4.31 9.16 18.20
CA ALA A 17 -3.41 10.05 17.48
C ALA A 17 -3.12 9.50 16.07
N LEU A 18 -2.87 8.20 15.96
CA LEU A 18 -2.67 7.51 14.68
C LEU A 18 -3.93 7.59 13.80
N ALA A 19 -5.10 7.24 14.35
CA ALA A 19 -6.36 7.27 13.62
C ALA A 19 -6.70 8.68 13.08
N ARG A 20 -6.50 9.72 13.89
CA ARG A 20 -6.69 11.12 13.45
C ARG A 20 -5.75 11.55 12.33
N ALA A 21 -4.60 10.90 12.24
CA ALA A 21 -3.58 11.15 11.22
C ALA A 21 -3.74 10.25 9.98
N ASN A 22 -4.82 9.47 9.86
CA ASN A 22 -5.01 8.47 8.80
C ASN A 22 -3.90 7.39 8.77
N ILE A 23 -3.38 7.05 9.95
CA ILE A 23 -2.45 5.94 10.16
C ILE A 23 -3.21 4.84 10.89
N HIS A 24 -3.12 3.61 10.40
CA HIS A 24 -3.83 2.49 10.98
C HIS A 24 -3.26 2.15 12.37
N PRO A 25 -4.05 2.20 13.45
CA PRO A 25 -3.53 2.16 14.83
C PRO A 25 -2.78 0.88 15.21
N GLU A 26 -3.11 -0.25 14.57
CA GLU A 26 -2.56 -1.56 14.94
C GLU A 26 -1.32 -1.94 14.12
N THR A 27 -1.26 -1.49 12.88
CA THR A 27 -0.15 -1.78 11.97
C THR A 27 0.87 -0.65 11.95
N GLY A 28 0.48 0.57 12.32
CA GLY A 28 1.33 1.76 12.21
C GLY A 28 1.54 2.23 10.76
N LEU A 29 0.75 1.72 9.82
CA LEU A 29 0.90 1.97 8.38
C LEU A 29 -0.17 2.95 7.88
N ALA A 30 0.15 3.69 6.83
CA ALA A 30 -0.71 4.71 6.24
C ALA A 30 -0.95 4.40 4.76
N THR A 31 -2.21 4.47 4.33
CA THR A 31 -2.63 4.20 2.95
C THR A 31 -2.13 5.23 1.95
N ASP A 32 -1.76 6.43 2.42
CA ASP A 32 -1.17 7.49 1.60
C ASP A 32 0.08 7.00 0.85
N TYR A 33 0.81 6.02 1.42
CA TYR A 33 1.92 5.34 0.75
C TYR A 33 1.53 4.76 -0.60
N LEU A 34 0.31 4.26 -0.77
CA LEU A 34 -0.13 3.62 -2.01
C LEU A 34 -0.39 4.59 -3.16
N ASN A 35 -0.46 5.90 -2.87
CA ASN A 35 -0.79 6.91 -3.89
C ASN A 35 0.18 6.89 -5.06
N HIS A 36 1.49 6.77 -4.82
CA HIS A 36 2.48 6.75 -5.90
C HIS A 36 2.40 5.50 -6.80
N PHE A 37 1.84 4.39 -6.32
CA PHE A 37 1.55 3.22 -7.16
C PHE A 37 0.28 3.44 -7.99
N ASN A 38 -0.75 4.05 -7.40
CA ASN A 38 -1.96 4.41 -8.13
C ASN A 38 -1.66 5.43 -9.26
N GLU A 39 -0.74 6.36 -9.02
CA GLU A 39 -0.29 7.32 -10.03
C GLU A 39 0.37 6.63 -11.24
N VAL A 40 1.27 5.67 -11.03
CA VAL A 40 1.89 4.96 -12.18
C VAL A 40 0.91 4.06 -12.91
N VAL A 41 -0.03 3.43 -12.20
CA VAL A 41 -1.12 2.67 -12.82
C VAL A 41 -2.00 3.56 -13.68
N MET A 42 -2.34 4.76 -13.21
CA MET A 42 -3.07 5.75 -14.00
C MET A 42 -2.29 6.14 -15.27
N LEU A 43 -0.98 6.36 -15.17
CA LEU A 43 -0.14 6.63 -16.35
C LEU A 43 -0.17 5.46 -17.34
N MET A 44 -0.09 4.22 -16.86
CA MET A 44 -0.17 3.02 -17.70
C MET A 44 -1.49 2.92 -18.47
N ASP A 45 -2.63 3.21 -17.82
CA ASP A 45 -3.95 3.20 -18.45
C ASP A 45 -4.06 4.24 -19.58
N MET A 46 -3.44 5.40 -19.36
CA MET A 46 -3.57 6.55 -20.26
C MET A 46 -2.70 6.41 -21.53
N LEU A 47 -1.67 5.57 -21.55
CA LEU A 47 -0.69 5.51 -22.65
C LEU A 47 -1.29 5.31 -24.04
N SER A 48 -2.39 4.57 -24.15
CA SER A 48 -3.02 4.28 -25.45
C SER A 48 -3.62 5.52 -26.09
N ASP A 49 -4.17 6.42 -25.27
CA ASP A 49 -4.83 7.65 -25.70
C ASP A 49 -3.91 8.88 -25.58
N MET A 50 -2.95 8.83 -24.64
CA MET A 50 -2.00 9.89 -24.31
C MET A 50 -0.57 9.34 -24.26
N PRO A 51 0.10 9.18 -25.42
CA PRO A 51 1.47 8.67 -25.50
C PRO A 51 2.50 9.52 -24.74
N GLU A 52 2.23 10.79 -24.47
CA GLU A 52 3.07 11.68 -23.66
C GLU A 52 3.28 11.17 -22.22
N CYS A 53 2.31 10.41 -21.68
CA CYS A 53 2.44 9.77 -20.36
C CYS A 53 3.58 8.75 -20.30
N ALA A 54 4.14 8.34 -21.45
CA ALA A 54 5.28 7.44 -21.51
C ALA A 54 6.51 8.00 -20.80
N GLU A 55 6.77 9.31 -20.91
CA GLU A 55 7.93 9.93 -20.27
C GLU A 55 7.82 9.82 -18.74
N ASP A 56 6.67 10.20 -18.19
CA ASP A 56 6.39 10.14 -16.75
C ASP A 56 6.39 8.69 -16.23
N MET A 57 5.79 7.75 -16.98
CA MET A 57 5.81 6.33 -16.60
C MET A 57 7.24 5.77 -16.57
N LEU A 58 8.09 6.16 -17.53
CA LEU A 58 9.48 5.71 -17.60
C LEU A 58 10.38 6.38 -16.56
N ALA A 59 9.99 7.56 -16.09
CA ALA A 59 10.65 8.31 -15.02
C ALA A 59 10.20 7.87 -13.61
N TRP A 60 9.10 7.14 -13.49
CA TRP A 60 8.68 6.56 -12.22
C TRP A 60 9.74 5.59 -11.69
N GLU A 61 10.03 5.68 -10.39
CA GLU A 61 11.02 4.86 -9.71
C GLU A 61 10.44 4.25 -8.42
N PRO A 62 10.85 3.03 -8.05
CA PRO A 62 10.51 2.42 -6.77
C PRO A 62 10.84 3.33 -5.58
N CYS A 63 9.92 3.39 -4.61
CA CYS A 63 10.08 4.22 -3.43
C CYS A 63 9.67 3.47 -2.15
N GLY A 64 10.61 3.29 -1.23
CA GLY A 64 10.33 2.66 0.05
C GLY A 64 9.43 3.53 0.96
N TYR A 65 8.74 2.91 1.91
CA TYR A 65 7.76 3.56 2.80
C TYR A 65 8.28 4.85 3.45
N VAL A 66 9.44 4.78 4.10
CA VAL A 66 10.02 5.95 4.80
C VAL A 66 10.42 7.05 3.82
N GLU A 67 10.98 6.68 2.66
CA GLU A 67 11.42 7.64 1.66
C GLU A 67 10.24 8.37 1.03
N HIS A 68 9.15 7.65 0.75
CA HIS A 68 7.90 8.23 0.27
C HIS A 68 7.41 9.34 1.22
N PHE A 69 7.30 9.06 2.52
CA PHE A 69 6.82 10.06 3.48
C PHE A 69 7.79 11.22 3.71
N ARG A 70 9.10 11.02 3.58
CA ARG A 70 10.06 12.14 3.64
C ARG A 70 9.86 13.14 2.50
N ARG A 71 9.45 12.65 1.34
CA ARG A 71 9.26 13.45 0.12
C ARG A 71 7.82 13.93 -0.06
N SER A 72 6.85 13.34 0.62
CA SER A 72 5.43 13.66 0.43
C SER A 72 4.98 14.91 1.19
N SER A 73 3.86 15.49 0.76
CA SER A 73 3.16 16.57 1.46
C SER A 73 2.23 16.07 2.56
N PHE A 74 2.32 14.79 2.95
CA PHE A 74 1.47 14.21 3.97
C PHE A 74 1.68 14.90 5.31
N ALA A 75 0.61 15.49 5.86
CA ALA A 75 0.68 16.36 7.04
C ALA A 75 1.29 15.66 8.27
N ALA A 76 1.05 14.35 8.40
CA ALA A 76 1.53 13.54 9.52
C ALA A 76 2.74 12.65 9.14
N ARG A 77 3.56 13.04 8.16
CA ARG A 77 4.71 12.23 7.68
C ARG A 77 5.66 11.77 8.79
N ASP A 78 5.99 12.64 9.74
CA ASP A 78 6.93 12.31 10.82
C ASP A 78 6.30 11.31 11.81
N LEU A 79 4.98 11.36 11.96
CA LEU A 79 4.22 10.38 12.74
C LEU A 79 4.12 9.04 12.01
N ALA A 80 3.89 9.04 10.69
CA ALA A 80 3.85 7.82 9.87
C ALA A 80 5.20 7.10 9.85
N ILE A 81 6.31 7.83 9.68
CA ILE A 81 7.66 7.26 9.71
C ILE A 81 7.96 6.63 11.09
N ALA A 82 7.56 7.31 12.17
CA ALA A 82 7.74 6.80 13.52
C ALA A 82 6.88 5.56 13.80
N ALA A 83 5.61 5.60 13.42
CA ALA A 83 4.68 4.49 13.56
C ALA A 83 5.16 3.27 12.79
N TYR A 84 5.67 3.46 11.57
CA TYR A 84 6.32 2.40 10.80
C TYR A 84 7.58 1.87 11.50
N GLY A 85 8.43 2.74 12.07
CA GLY A 85 9.60 2.29 12.86
C GLY A 85 9.22 1.39 14.04
N ALA A 86 8.09 1.70 14.69
CA ALA A 86 7.52 0.95 15.81
C ALA A 86 6.66 -0.26 15.39
N ALA A 87 6.36 -0.40 14.09
CA ALA A 87 5.49 -1.46 13.57
C ALA A 87 6.07 -2.87 13.74
N PRO A 88 5.20 -3.88 13.97
CA PRO A 88 5.64 -5.27 14.04
C PRO A 88 6.46 -5.66 12.80
N LYS A 89 7.60 -6.32 13.01
CA LYS A 89 8.50 -6.69 11.91
C LYS A 89 7.80 -7.52 10.82
N ALA A 90 6.90 -8.42 11.22
CA ALA A 90 6.14 -9.25 10.30
C ALA A 90 5.21 -8.43 9.40
N VAL A 91 4.54 -7.40 9.95
CA VAL A 91 3.68 -6.49 9.19
C VAL A 91 4.49 -5.71 8.16
N ARG A 92 5.66 -5.19 8.56
CA ARG A 92 6.56 -4.47 7.63
C ARG A 92 7.07 -5.38 6.52
N ALA A 93 7.59 -6.56 6.88
CA ALA A 93 8.12 -7.51 5.91
C ALA A 93 7.04 -7.98 4.92
N HIS A 94 5.80 -8.15 5.38
CA HIS A 94 4.68 -8.49 4.51
C HIS A 94 4.39 -7.39 3.48
N LEU A 95 4.27 -6.13 3.93
CA LEU A 95 4.08 -5.00 3.02
C LEU A 95 5.25 -4.86 2.03
N GLU A 96 6.49 -4.93 2.52
CA GLU A 96 7.71 -4.82 1.71
C GLU A 96 7.78 -5.91 0.62
N THR A 97 7.31 -7.12 0.93
CA THR A 97 7.25 -8.22 -0.05
C THR A 97 6.28 -7.87 -1.19
N ILE A 98 5.09 -7.35 -0.87
CA ILE A 98 4.10 -6.96 -1.88
C ILE A 98 4.62 -5.78 -2.71
N VAL A 99 5.25 -4.80 -2.07
CA VAL A 99 5.87 -3.65 -2.75
C VAL A 99 6.92 -4.09 -3.77
N LEU A 100 7.81 -5.02 -3.40
CA LEU A 100 8.81 -5.55 -4.32
C LEU A 100 8.20 -6.23 -5.55
N GLN A 101 7.01 -6.85 -5.40
CA GLN A 101 6.28 -7.42 -6.53
C GLN A 101 5.69 -6.33 -7.43
N ILE A 102 5.10 -5.28 -6.85
CA ILE A 102 4.60 -4.13 -7.61
C ILE A 102 5.74 -3.49 -8.41
N ASP A 103 6.87 -3.22 -7.76
CA ASP A 103 8.06 -2.61 -8.37
C ASP A 103 8.57 -3.44 -9.55
N ALA A 104 8.58 -4.76 -9.42
CA ALA A 104 9.00 -5.67 -10.49
C ALA A 104 8.05 -5.63 -11.70
N GLU A 105 6.74 -5.57 -11.47
CA GLU A 105 5.75 -5.50 -12.55
C GLU A 105 5.78 -4.15 -13.27
N VAL A 106 5.96 -3.05 -12.54
CA VAL A 106 6.16 -1.72 -13.16
C VAL A 106 7.45 -1.71 -13.98
N ALA A 107 8.56 -2.25 -13.45
CA ALA A 107 9.82 -2.34 -14.19
C ALA A 107 9.71 -3.20 -15.47
N ARG A 108 8.90 -4.28 -15.43
CA ARG A 108 8.56 -5.09 -16.61
C ARG A 108 7.80 -4.26 -17.65
N ALA A 109 6.78 -3.52 -17.21
CA ALA A 109 6.01 -2.65 -18.10
C ALA A 109 6.88 -1.55 -18.75
N GLN A 110 7.75 -0.92 -17.98
CA GLN A 110 8.71 0.06 -18.50
C GLN A 110 9.67 -0.57 -19.52
N SER A 111 10.11 -1.81 -19.29
CA SER A 111 11.00 -2.52 -20.23
C SER A 111 10.31 -2.80 -21.56
N LEU A 112 9.02 -3.19 -21.53
CA LEU A 112 8.20 -3.34 -22.73
C LEU A 112 8.08 -2.00 -23.48
N LEU A 113 7.77 -0.92 -22.75
CA LEU A 113 7.61 0.41 -23.33
C LEU A 113 8.90 0.92 -24.00
N ARG A 114 10.06 0.70 -23.37
CA ARG A 114 11.39 1.04 -23.93
C ARG A 114 11.70 0.24 -25.20
N ALA A 115 11.19 -0.98 -25.34
CA ALA A 115 11.36 -1.79 -26.55
C ALA A 115 10.48 -1.30 -27.72
N GLY A 116 9.40 -0.56 -27.44
CA GLY A 116 8.62 0.19 -28.42
C GLY A 116 7.12 0.23 -28.11
N ALA A 117 6.50 1.38 -28.38
CA ALA A 117 5.08 1.66 -28.10
C ALA A 117 4.12 1.20 -29.21
N SER A 118 4.22 -0.06 -29.64
CA SER A 118 3.21 -0.63 -30.57
C SER A 118 1.86 -0.82 -29.87
N ARG A 119 0.75 -0.84 -30.61
CA ARG A 119 -0.59 -1.10 -30.04
C ARG A 119 -0.66 -2.38 -29.21
N ALA A 120 0.05 -3.44 -29.63
CA ALA A 120 0.10 -4.70 -28.89
C ALA A 120 0.85 -4.55 -27.56
N VAL A 121 1.94 -3.76 -27.53
CA VAL A 121 2.68 -3.46 -26.30
C VAL A 121 1.84 -2.62 -25.35
N LEU A 122 1.16 -1.59 -25.84
CA LEU A 122 0.30 -0.74 -25.00
C LEU A 122 -0.86 -1.54 -24.40
N ALA A 123 -1.46 -2.46 -25.16
CA ALA A 123 -2.48 -3.36 -24.66
C ALA A 123 -1.94 -4.32 -23.58
N GLU A 124 -0.73 -4.85 -23.75
CA GLU A 124 -0.10 -5.68 -22.70
C GLU A 124 0.20 -4.86 -21.44
N ILE A 125 0.70 -3.62 -21.57
CA ILE A 125 0.94 -2.73 -20.42
C ILE A 125 -0.35 -2.48 -19.64
N ALA A 126 -1.46 -2.19 -20.32
CA ALA A 126 -2.77 -2.05 -19.69
C ALA A 126 -3.21 -3.33 -18.97
N ARG A 127 -2.97 -4.50 -19.58
CA ARG A 127 -3.22 -5.80 -18.93
C ARG A 127 -2.39 -5.96 -17.65
N LEU A 128 -1.12 -5.55 -17.65
CA LEU A 128 -0.27 -5.61 -16.45
C LEU A 128 -0.81 -4.72 -15.33
N ALA A 129 -1.30 -3.53 -15.68
CA ALA A 129 -1.91 -2.64 -14.72
C ALA A 129 -3.10 -3.31 -14.03
N ASP A 130 -4.03 -3.88 -14.82
CA ASP A 130 -5.30 -4.41 -14.31
C ASP A 130 -5.19 -5.79 -13.66
N GLU A 131 -4.44 -6.71 -14.26
CA GLU A 131 -4.40 -8.12 -13.85
C GLU A 131 -3.29 -8.43 -12.85
N ASP A 132 -2.19 -7.68 -12.88
CA ASP A 132 -1.01 -7.95 -12.05
C ASP A 132 -0.84 -6.88 -10.95
N ILE A 133 -0.81 -5.59 -11.30
CA ILE A 133 -0.44 -4.51 -10.37
C ILE A 133 -1.60 -4.10 -9.45
N ARG A 134 -2.81 -3.86 -9.96
CA ARG A 134 -3.97 -3.46 -9.12
C ARG A 134 -4.29 -4.49 -8.02
N PRO A 135 -4.26 -5.81 -8.27
CA PRO A 135 -4.44 -6.80 -7.21
C PRO A 135 -3.35 -6.70 -6.13
N LEU A 136 -2.09 -6.45 -6.51
CA LEU A 136 -1.01 -6.25 -5.55
C LEU A 136 -1.19 -4.96 -4.74
N ILE A 137 -1.65 -3.85 -5.35
CA ILE A 137 -2.00 -2.62 -4.61
C ILE A 137 -3.15 -2.91 -3.61
N SER A 138 -4.15 -3.69 -4.02
CA SER A 138 -5.24 -4.12 -3.13
C SER A 138 -4.72 -4.97 -1.96
N ALA A 139 -3.79 -5.91 -2.22
CA ALA A 139 -3.13 -6.71 -1.19
C ALA A 139 -2.30 -5.83 -0.23
N ALA A 140 -1.54 -4.86 -0.76
CA ALA A 140 -0.79 -3.90 0.05
C ALA A 140 -1.72 -3.05 0.93
N SER A 141 -2.87 -2.63 0.40
CA SER A 141 -3.93 -1.99 1.18
C SER A 141 -4.47 -2.92 2.28
N GLY A 142 -4.66 -4.20 2.00
CA GLY A 142 -4.97 -5.22 3.01
C GLY A 142 -3.94 -5.28 4.13
N ALA A 143 -2.65 -5.38 3.78
CA ALA A 143 -1.55 -5.41 4.73
C ALA A 143 -1.50 -4.15 5.61
N ILE A 144 -1.75 -2.97 5.04
CA ILE A 144 -1.85 -1.70 5.78
C ILE A 144 -2.97 -1.74 6.83
N HIS A 145 -4.10 -2.38 6.52
CA HIS A 145 -5.23 -2.53 7.45
C HIS A 145 -5.14 -3.78 8.36
N GLY A 146 -4.01 -4.48 8.35
CA GLY A 146 -3.79 -5.64 9.24
C GLY A 146 -4.36 -6.96 8.73
N ARG A 147 -4.82 -7.03 7.48
CA ARG A 147 -5.14 -8.31 6.82
C ARG A 147 -3.82 -8.94 6.36
N ILE A 148 -3.45 -10.06 6.96
CA ILE A 148 -2.34 -10.90 6.50
C ILE A 148 -2.97 -12.12 5.87
N ASP A 149 -2.77 -12.34 4.58
CA ASP A 149 -3.25 -13.56 3.92
C ASP A 149 -2.62 -14.78 4.61
N GLY A 150 -3.47 -15.60 5.25
CA GLY A 150 -3.07 -16.74 6.08
C GLY A 150 -3.44 -16.65 7.57
N ALA A 151 -3.94 -15.51 8.04
CA ALA A 151 -4.77 -15.46 9.24
C ALA A 151 -6.23 -15.55 8.77
N GLU A 152 -6.94 -16.62 9.16
CA GLU A 152 -8.39 -16.65 8.99
C GLU A 152 -8.96 -15.34 9.57
N PRO A 153 -9.91 -14.68 8.88
CA PRO A 153 -10.65 -13.61 9.54
C PRO A 153 -11.20 -14.22 10.83
N GLU A 154 -10.96 -13.58 11.98
CA GLU A 154 -11.79 -13.86 13.16
C GLU A 154 -13.22 -13.49 12.75
N GLU A 155 -13.96 -14.48 12.26
CA GLU A 155 -15.37 -14.40 12.00
C GLU A 155 -16.05 -14.06 13.34
N GLY A 156 -16.35 -12.77 13.49
CA GLY A 156 -17.45 -12.25 14.27
C GLY A 156 -17.68 -12.92 15.63
N ALA A 157 -17.03 -12.38 16.67
CA ALA A 157 -17.49 -12.48 18.06
C ALA A 157 -18.86 -11.75 18.30
N SER A 158 -19.78 -11.78 17.34
CA SER A 158 -21.06 -11.06 17.38
C SER A 158 -22.22 -11.79 16.69
N ALA A 159 -22.05 -13.00 16.13
CA ALA A 159 -23.12 -13.67 15.37
C ALA A 159 -23.73 -14.92 16.05
N GLN A 160 -23.63 -15.06 17.38
CA GLN A 160 -24.27 -16.18 18.09
C GLN A 160 -24.83 -15.79 19.45
N ALA A 161 -25.60 -14.71 19.51
CA ALA A 161 -26.45 -14.38 20.66
C ALA A 161 -27.96 -14.36 20.34
N ASP A 162 -28.37 -14.41 19.07
CA ASP A 162 -29.77 -14.15 18.68
C ASP A 162 -30.60 -15.38 18.26
N ILE A 163 -30.09 -16.60 18.47
CA ILE A 163 -30.87 -17.82 18.16
C ILE A 163 -31.67 -18.33 19.37
N ASP A 164 -31.30 -17.97 20.61
CA ASP A 164 -32.05 -18.39 21.81
C ASP A 164 -33.29 -17.55 22.12
N ALA A 165 -33.47 -16.40 21.45
CA ALA A 165 -34.66 -15.56 21.62
C ALA A 165 -35.86 -15.98 20.75
N LEU A 166 -35.68 -16.93 19.83
CA LEU A 166 -36.75 -17.38 18.91
C LEU A 166 -37.48 -18.66 19.38
N PHE A 167 -37.05 -19.27 20.48
CA PHE A 167 -37.65 -20.50 21.03
C PHE A 167 -37.87 -20.46 22.56
N GLY A 168 -37.84 -19.27 23.17
CA GLY A 168 -38.20 -19.04 24.58
C GLY A 168 -39.60 -18.48 24.76
#